data_AF-A0A3N1VQD6-F1
#
_entry.id   AF-A0A3N1VQD6-F1
#
_cell.length_a   1.000
_cell.length_b   1.000
_cell.length_c   1.000
_cell.angle_alpha   90.00
_cell.angle_beta   90.00
_cell.angle_gamma   90.00
#
_symmetry.space_group_name_H-M   'P 1'
#
loop_
_entity.id
_entity.type
_entity.pdbx_description
1 polymer ?
#
loop_
_entity_poly.entity_id
_entity_poly.type
_entity_poly.pdbx_seq_one_letter_code
_entity_poly.pdbx_strand_id
1 'polypeptide(L)'
;MSANQAVIKVFEYALNQEETGKMFFQTALQRLGIGAAVSAFKRLIAEEEKHIAFISRILDELHQGKEVDPGQLQDLVLEPTDYFDERAKKEFMEQCVQGSMVPDVTVFNTAWLIEKDLSEFYASMASKAQGKVKDALSMLSRWERQHEMFFRQFRDKLSEAYAQMPWGG
;
A
#
# COMPACT_ATOMS: atom_id res chain seq x y z
N MET A 1 -22.04 12.98 -18.12
CA MET A 1 -21.33 13.35 -16.87
C MET A 1 -20.34 14.44 -17.22
N SER A 2 -20.21 15.48 -16.41
CA SER A 2 -19.14 16.47 -16.61
C SER A 2 -17.79 15.81 -16.33
N ALA A 3 -16.71 16.32 -16.95
CA ALA A 3 -15.36 15.81 -16.69
C ALA A 3 -15.03 15.80 -15.19
N ASN A 4 -15.51 16.80 -14.45
CA ASN A 4 -15.31 16.92 -13.01
C ASN A 4 -16.02 15.80 -12.22
N GLN A 5 -17.23 15.42 -12.64
CA GLN A 5 -17.99 14.33 -12.00
C GLN A 5 -17.30 12.96 -12.16
N ALA A 6 -16.66 12.71 -13.31
CA ALA A 6 -15.91 11.48 -13.53
C ALA A 6 -14.64 11.43 -12.64
N VAL A 7 -13.93 12.55 -12.52
CA VAL A 7 -12.74 12.65 -11.65
C VAL A 7 -13.10 12.43 -10.19
N ILE A 8 -14.19 13.04 -9.71
CA ILE A 8 -14.70 12.82 -8.34
C ILE A 8 -14.95 11.34 -8.09
N LYS A 9 -15.64 10.65 -9.00
CA LYS A 9 -15.94 9.21 -8.86
C LYS A 9 -14.68 8.33 -8.79
N VAL A 10 -13.62 8.70 -9.53
CA VAL A 10 -12.33 8.00 -9.46
C VAL A 10 -11.69 8.16 -8.08
N PHE A 11 -11.68 9.37 -7.53
CA PHE A 11 -11.11 9.62 -6.20
C PHE A 11 -11.98 9.09 -5.05
N GLU A 12 -13.30 9.05 -5.19
CA GLU A 12 -14.18 8.37 -4.22
C GLU A 12 -13.89 6.86 -4.19
N TYR A 13 -13.70 6.25 -5.36
CA TYR A 13 -13.29 4.85 -5.45
C TYR A 13 -11.91 4.64 -4.80
N ALA A 14 -10.94 5.50 -5.12
CA ALA A 14 -9.60 5.47 -4.52
C ALA A 14 -9.66 5.56 -2.98
N LEU A 15 -10.44 6.51 -2.45
CA LEU A 15 -10.59 6.69 -1.00
C LEU A 15 -11.10 5.42 -0.32
N ASN A 16 -12.14 4.80 -0.86
CA ASN A 16 -12.68 3.55 -0.33
C ASN A 16 -11.65 2.41 -0.37
N GLN A 17 -10.82 2.36 -1.42
CA GLN A 17 -9.77 1.36 -1.53
C GLN A 17 -8.68 1.55 -0.45
N GLU A 18 -8.21 2.79 -0.21
CA GLU A 18 -7.22 3.04 0.86
C GLU A 18 -7.78 2.76 2.26
N GLU A 19 -9.05 3.11 2.51
CA GLU A 19 -9.72 2.76 3.77
C GLU A 19 -9.79 1.24 3.96
N THR A 20 -10.05 0.50 2.87
CA THR A 20 -10.08 -0.96 2.88
C THR A 20 -8.70 -1.56 3.10
N GLY A 21 -7.66 -1.07 2.41
CA GLY A 21 -6.27 -1.47 2.59
C GLY A 21 -5.80 -1.25 4.02
N LYS A 22 -6.04 -0.04 4.57
CA LYS A 22 -5.74 0.27 5.97
C LYS A 22 -6.44 -0.67 6.95
N MET A 23 -7.73 -0.96 6.76
CA MET A 23 -8.48 -1.86 7.63
C MET A 23 -7.94 -3.29 7.58
N PHE A 24 -7.53 -3.75 6.39
CA PHE A 24 -6.85 -5.03 6.24
C PHE A 24 -5.55 -5.06 7.05
N PHE A 25 -4.71 -4.02 6.94
CA PHE A 25 -3.45 -3.94 7.70
C PHE A 25 -3.68 -3.86 9.22
N GLN A 26 -4.68 -3.12 9.68
CA GLN A 26 -5.06 -3.08 11.11
C GLN A 26 -5.51 -4.45 11.61
N THR A 27 -6.30 -5.18 10.82
CA THR A 27 -6.77 -6.53 11.17
C THR A 27 -5.62 -7.53 11.16
N ALA A 28 -4.73 -7.45 10.18
CA ALA A 28 -3.53 -8.26 10.10
C ALA A 28 -2.62 -8.02 11.32
N LEU A 29 -2.41 -6.76 11.70
CA LEU A 29 -1.60 -6.37 12.85
C LEU A 29 -2.08 -7.01 14.16
N GLN A 30 -3.40 -7.18 14.36
CA GLN A 30 -3.95 -7.85 15.53
C GLN A 30 -3.66 -9.36 15.56
N ARG A 31 -3.41 -9.97 14.40
CA ARG A 31 -3.16 -11.41 14.23
C ARG A 31 -1.68 -11.76 14.20
N LEU A 32 -0.82 -10.82 13.77
CA LEU A 32 0.63 -11.00 13.70
C LEU A 32 1.22 -11.07 15.12
N GLY A 33 1.79 -12.23 15.49
CA GLY A 33 2.36 -12.48 16.81
C GLY A 33 3.80 -11.97 17.01
N ILE A 34 4.43 -11.38 15.99
CA ILE A 34 5.87 -11.12 15.92
C ILE A 34 6.20 -9.61 15.88
N GLY A 35 7.10 -9.17 16.75
CA GLY A 35 7.46 -7.75 16.91
C GLY A 35 8.05 -7.04 15.68
N ALA A 36 8.75 -7.75 14.80
CA ALA A 36 9.34 -7.16 13.59
C ALA A 36 8.27 -6.77 12.55
N ALA A 37 7.30 -7.67 12.27
CA ALA A 37 6.18 -7.37 11.37
C ALA A 37 5.22 -6.32 11.94
N VAL A 38 5.06 -6.29 13.27
CA VAL A 38 4.23 -5.28 13.95
C VAL A 38 4.67 -3.85 13.62
N SER A 39 5.98 -3.57 13.62
CA SER A 39 6.50 -2.23 13.34
C SER A 39 6.25 -1.80 11.90
N ALA A 40 6.44 -2.71 10.94
CA ALA A 40 6.21 -2.42 9.53
C ALA A 40 4.72 -2.22 9.21
N PHE A 41 3.84 -3.06 9.75
CA PHE A 41 2.39 -2.88 9.58
C PHE A 41 1.89 -1.59 10.23
N LYS A 42 2.40 -1.22 11.42
CA LYS A 42 2.10 0.08 12.04
C LYS A 42 2.53 1.25 11.16
N ARG A 43 3.70 1.12 10.52
CA ARG A 43 4.18 2.13 9.59
C ARG A 43 3.27 2.23 8.38
N LEU A 44 2.97 1.12 7.71
CA LEU A 44 2.06 1.06 6.57
C LEU A 44 0.70 1.68 6.90
N ILE A 45 0.08 1.33 8.04
CA ILE A 45 -1.18 1.94 8.49
C ILE A 45 -1.08 3.47 8.57
N ALA A 46 0.05 4.01 9.04
CA ALA A 46 0.27 5.45 9.11
C ALA A 46 0.54 6.08 7.73
N GLU A 47 1.06 5.32 6.75
CA GLU A 47 1.18 5.77 5.36
C GLU A 47 -0.20 5.80 4.70
N GLU A 48 -1.03 4.76 4.89
CA GLU A 48 -2.41 4.74 4.40
C GLU A 48 -3.27 5.89 4.94
N GLU A 49 -3.09 6.26 6.21
CA GLU A 49 -3.77 7.43 6.78
C GLU A 49 -3.43 8.72 6.03
N LYS A 50 -2.20 8.85 5.52
CA LYS A 50 -1.79 10.00 4.71
C LYS A 50 -2.36 9.93 3.30
N HIS A 51 -2.42 8.73 2.70
CA HIS A 51 -3.07 8.54 1.40
C HIS A 51 -4.55 8.92 1.47
N ILE A 52 -5.25 8.45 2.50
CA ILE A 52 -6.65 8.81 2.80
C ILE A 52 -6.79 10.32 2.97
N ALA A 53 -5.92 10.97 3.75
CA ALA A 53 -5.97 12.41 3.96
C ALA A 53 -5.71 13.20 2.66
N PHE A 54 -4.77 12.73 1.84
CA PHE A 54 -4.44 13.31 0.54
C PHE A 54 -5.65 13.23 -0.41
N ILE A 55 -6.25 12.06 -0.57
CA ILE A 55 -7.42 11.85 -1.43
C ILE A 55 -8.64 12.63 -0.93
N SER A 56 -8.88 12.63 0.38
CA SER A 56 -10.01 13.35 0.99
C SER A 56 -9.94 14.85 0.67
N ARG A 57 -8.74 15.44 0.76
CA ARG A 57 -8.55 16.86 0.44
C ARG A 57 -8.76 17.17 -1.04
N ILE A 58 -8.33 16.28 -1.93
CA ILE A 58 -8.61 16.40 -3.37
C ILE A 58 -10.12 16.38 -3.63
N LEU A 59 -10.85 15.47 -2.99
CA LEU A 59 -12.31 15.39 -3.11
C LEU A 59 -12.99 16.66 -2.59
N ASP A 60 -12.54 17.21 -1.47
CA ASP A 60 -13.07 18.47 -0.94
C ASP A 60 -12.87 19.64 -1.91
N GLU A 61 -11.70 19.76 -2.53
CA GLU A 61 -11.41 20.77 -3.55
C GLU A 61 -12.33 20.61 -4.77
N LEU A 62 -12.45 19.37 -5.29
CA LEU A 62 -13.30 19.07 -6.44
C LEU A 62 -14.79 19.35 -6.17
N HIS A 63 -15.29 19.00 -4.98
CA HIS A 63 -16.67 19.28 -4.58
C HIS A 63 -16.95 20.78 -4.43
N GLN A 64 -15.94 21.57 -4.08
CA GLN A 64 -16.02 23.04 -4.03
C GLN A 64 -15.84 23.68 -5.42
N GLY A 65 -15.62 22.88 -6.47
CA GLY A 65 -15.36 23.37 -7.82
C GLY A 65 -13.98 24.01 -7.99
N LYS A 66 -13.05 23.74 -7.06
CA LYS A 66 -11.66 24.18 -7.14
C LYS A 66 -10.85 23.21 -8.01
N GLU A 67 -9.75 23.71 -8.56
CA GLU A 67 -8.76 22.86 -9.21
C GLU A 67 -7.95 22.11 -8.17
N VAL A 68 -7.57 20.87 -8.50
CA VAL A 68 -6.69 20.04 -7.67
C VAL A 68 -5.28 20.64 -7.68
N ASP A 69 -4.67 20.81 -6.51
CA ASP A 69 -3.25 21.20 -6.42
C ASP A 69 -2.42 20.27 -5.53
N PRO A 70 -1.85 19.19 -6.08
CA PRO A 70 -1.05 18.22 -5.33
C PRO A 70 0.24 18.84 -4.75
N GLY A 71 0.70 19.97 -5.31
CA GLY A 71 1.89 20.66 -4.83
C GLY A 71 1.72 21.26 -3.44
N GLN A 72 0.51 21.70 -3.08
CA GLN A 72 0.18 22.17 -1.73
C GLN A 72 -0.02 21.04 -0.72
N LEU A 73 -0.02 19.81 -1.20
CA LEU A 73 -0.16 18.59 -0.40
C LEU A 73 1.19 17.90 -0.17
N GLN A 74 2.31 18.55 -0.55
CA GLN A 74 3.66 18.00 -0.36
C GLN A 74 3.98 17.65 1.10
N ASP A 75 3.39 18.36 2.07
CA ASP A 75 3.57 18.05 3.50
C ASP A 75 2.95 16.69 3.91
N LEU A 76 2.07 16.13 3.09
CA LEU A 76 1.48 14.80 3.27
C LEU A 76 2.30 13.69 2.56
N VAL A 77 3.31 14.06 1.76
CA VAL A 77 4.15 13.14 0.99
C VAL A 77 5.22 12.57 1.91
N LEU A 78 5.26 11.24 2.02
CA LEU A 78 6.37 10.54 2.67
C LEU A 78 7.51 10.34 1.68
N GLU A 79 8.72 10.65 2.12
CA GLU A 79 9.94 10.11 1.49
C GLU A 79 9.94 8.58 1.61
N PRO A 80 10.47 7.86 0.62
CA PRO A 80 10.63 6.41 0.68
C PRO A 80 11.37 6.04 1.96
N THR A 81 10.79 5.19 2.77
CA THR A 81 11.42 4.79 4.02
C THR A 81 11.59 3.29 4.08
N ASP A 82 12.68 2.85 4.72
CA ASP A 82 12.91 1.42 4.91
C ASP A 82 11.86 0.91 5.91
N TYR A 83 10.86 0.18 5.41
CA TYR A 83 9.75 -0.39 6.20
C TYR A 83 10.24 -1.37 7.27
N PHE A 84 11.40 -1.96 7.02
CA PHE A 84 12.14 -2.82 7.94
C PHE A 84 13.62 -2.45 7.86
N ASP A 85 14.29 -2.33 9.00
CA ASP A 85 15.74 -2.45 8.96
C ASP A 85 16.14 -3.89 8.58
N GLU A 86 17.33 -4.07 8.00
CA GLU A 86 17.81 -5.38 7.53
C GLU A 86 17.80 -6.47 8.61
N ARG A 87 17.97 -6.08 9.88
CA ARG A 87 17.91 -7.01 11.01
C ARG A 87 16.49 -7.52 11.22
N ALA A 88 15.50 -6.63 11.26
CA ALA A 88 14.10 -6.97 11.42
C ALA A 88 13.60 -7.81 10.22
N LYS A 89 14.09 -7.56 8.99
CA LYS A 89 13.81 -8.43 7.83
C LYS A 89 14.29 -9.86 8.10
N LYS A 90 15.53 -10.01 8.56
CA LYS A 90 16.14 -11.32 8.81
C LYS A 90 15.44 -12.08 9.93
N GLU A 91 15.18 -11.42 11.07
CA GLU A 91 14.49 -12.02 12.22
C GLU A 91 13.07 -12.48 11.87
N PHE A 92 12.33 -11.66 11.10
CA PHE A 92 11.00 -12.06 10.61
C PHE A 92 11.08 -13.29 9.69
N MET A 93 12.00 -13.28 8.73
CA MET A 93 12.17 -14.39 7.79
C MET A 93 12.55 -15.71 8.50
N GLU A 94 13.47 -15.67 9.47
CA GLU A 94 13.84 -16.85 10.26
C GLU A 94 12.63 -17.43 11.02
N GLN A 95 11.79 -16.56 11.60
CA GLN A 95 10.60 -16.99 12.34
C GLN A 95 9.50 -17.56 11.43
N CYS A 96 9.31 -17.03 10.23
CA CYS A 96 8.35 -17.57 9.27
C CYS A 96 8.72 -18.96 8.74
N VAL A 97 10.02 -19.28 8.71
CA VAL A 97 10.56 -20.55 8.20
C VAL A 97 10.66 -21.59 9.31
N GLN A 98 11.02 -21.19 10.53
CA GLN A 98 11.18 -22.10 11.68
C GLN A 98 9.87 -22.35 12.47
N GLY A 99 8.89 -21.45 12.36
CA GLY A 99 7.59 -21.56 13.03
C GLY A 99 6.45 -22.07 12.14
N SER A 100 5.31 -22.43 12.73
CA SER A 100 4.06 -22.80 12.03
C SER A 100 3.32 -21.57 11.44
N MET A 101 4.06 -20.59 10.90
CA MET A 101 3.55 -19.25 10.54
C MET A 101 2.97 -19.18 9.11
N VAL A 102 2.34 -20.26 8.64
CA VAL A 102 1.57 -20.28 7.38
C VAL A 102 0.52 -19.15 7.29
N PRO A 103 -0.16 -18.74 8.39
CA PRO A 103 -1.08 -17.60 8.38
C PRO A 103 -0.43 -16.27 7.97
N ASP A 104 0.82 -16.04 8.35
CA ASP A 104 1.54 -14.79 8.06
C ASP A 104 1.88 -14.70 6.57
N VAL A 105 2.27 -15.80 5.94
CA VAL A 105 2.51 -15.85 4.49
C VAL A 105 1.27 -15.42 3.70
N THR A 106 0.08 -15.83 4.13
CA THR A 106 -1.19 -15.48 3.48
C THR A 106 -1.51 -14.00 3.62
N VAL A 107 -1.18 -13.40 4.77
CA VAL A 107 -1.33 -11.95 5.00
C VAL A 107 -0.45 -11.16 4.04
N PHE A 108 0.84 -11.52 3.91
CA PHE A 108 1.76 -10.83 3.00
C PHE A 108 1.39 -11.02 1.53
N ASN A 109 0.87 -12.19 1.15
CA ASN A 109 0.38 -12.45 -0.22
C ASN A 109 -0.84 -11.58 -0.55
N THR A 110 -1.79 -11.50 0.39
CA THR A 110 -3.00 -10.68 0.22
C THR A 110 -2.64 -9.21 0.16
N ALA A 111 -1.73 -8.75 1.04
CA ALA A 111 -1.19 -7.41 0.99
C ALA A 111 -0.58 -7.08 -0.38
N TRP A 112 0.33 -7.92 -0.88
CA TRP A 112 0.92 -7.73 -2.22
C TRP A 112 -0.13 -7.59 -3.33
N LEU A 113 -1.20 -8.40 -3.30
CA LEU A 113 -2.27 -8.32 -4.30
C LEU A 113 -3.06 -7.01 -4.20
N ILE A 114 -3.36 -6.54 -2.99
CA ILE A 114 -4.02 -5.24 -2.77
C ILE A 114 -3.15 -4.11 -3.36
N GLU A 115 -1.89 -4.02 -2.92
CA GLU A 115 -0.98 -2.95 -3.33
C GLU A 115 -0.72 -2.94 -4.84
N LYS A 116 -0.61 -4.14 -5.44
CA LYS A 116 -0.47 -4.28 -6.88
C LYS A 116 -1.69 -3.73 -7.62
N ASP A 117 -2.89 -4.13 -7.19
CA ASP A 117 -4.14 -3.69 -7.81
C ASP A 117 -4.29 -2.16 -7.74
N LEU A 118 -3.99 -1.55 -6.59
CA LEU A 118 -4.03 -0.10 -6.40
C LEU A 118 -2.98 0.62 -7.25
N SER A 119 -1.73 0.15 -7.24
CA SER A 119 -0.66 0.73 -8.07
C SER A 119 -1.03 0.74 -9.55
N GLU A 120 -1.56 -0.38 -10.05
CA GLU A 120 -1.98 -0.55 -11.45
C GLU A 120 -3.22 0.29 -11.77
N PHE A 121 -4.20 0.34 -10.86
CA PHE A 121 -5.38 1.18 -11.00
C PHE A 121 -5.00 2.66 -11.12
N TYR A 122 -4.17 3.17 -10.21
CA TYR A 122 -3.73 4.56 -10.24
C TYR A 122 -2.90 4.89 -11.47
N ALA A 123 -2.00 3.99 -11.89
CA ALA A 123 -1.25 4.17 -13.13
C ALA A 123 -2.18 4.27 -14.35
N SER A 124 -3.19 3.39 -14.41
CA SER A 124 -4.19 3.35 -15.48
C SER A 124 -5.02 4.65 -15.50
N MET A 125 -5.47 5.13 -14.35
CA MET A 125 -6.22 6.39 -14.27
C MET A 125 -5.35 7.61 -14.61
N ALA A 126 -4.10 7.65 -14.14
CA ALA A 126 -3.15 8.70 -14.47
C ALA A 126 -2.90 8.80 -15.99
N SER A 127 -2.83 7.66 -16.68
CA SER A 127 -2.63 7.63 -18.14
C SER A 127 -3.79 8.26 -18.94
N LYS A 128 -4.99 8.30 -18.35
CA LYS A 128 -6.21 8.86 -18.95
C LYS A 128 -6.50 10.29 -18.49
N ALA A 129 -5.87 10.73 -17.41
CA ALA A 129 -6.02 12.06 -16.84
C ALA A 129 -5.04 13.08 -17.47
N GLN A 130 -5.30 14.36 -17.22
CA GLN A 130 -4.43 15.47 -17.63
C GLN A 130 -4.19 16.43 -16.47
N GLY A 131 -3.14 17.24 -16.60
CA GLY A 131 -2.78 18.26 -15.62
C GLY A 131 -2.62 17.70 -14.20
N LYS A 132 -3.10 18.45 -13.23
CA LYS A 132 -2.92 18.17 -11.80
C LYS A 132 -3.56 16.87 -11.31
N VAL A 133 -4.64 16.42 -11.96
CA VAL A 133 -5.27 15.11 -11.66
C VAL A 133 -4.33 13.97 -12.04
N LYS A 134 -3.65 14.07 -13.19
CA LYS A 134 -2.64 13.08 -13.59
C LYS A 134 -1.48 13.05 -12.60
N ASP A 135 -1.04 14.21 -12.12
CA ASP A 135 0.06 14.31 -11.16
C ASP A 135 -0.32 13.62 -9.83
N ALA A 136 -1.51 13.88 -9.30
CA ALA A 136 -2.02 13.23 -8.09
C ALA A 136 -2.08 11.70 -8.21
N LEU A 137 -2.70 11.20 -9.29
CA LEU A 137 -2.80 9.75 -9.53
C LEU A 137 -1.43 9.10 -9.77
N SER A 138 -0.50 9.83 -10.40
CA SER A 138 0.88 9.35 -10.57
C SER A 138 1.65 9.31 -9.24
N MET A 139 1.34 10.19 -8.29
CA MET A 139 1.89 10.15 -6.94
C MET A 139 1.39 8.91 -6.19
N LEU A 140 0.08 8.71 -6.13
CA LEU A 140 -0.54 7.52 -5.50
C LEU A 140 0.02 6.22 -6.10
N SER A 141 0.06 6.11 -7.44
CA SER A 141 0.62 4.92 -8.11
C SER A 141 2.06 4.60 -7.70
N ARG A 142 2.89 5.64 -7.47
CA ARG A 142 4.27 5.46 -7.03
C ARG A 142 4.35 4.99 -5.57
N TRP A 143 3.50 5.49 -4.69
CA TRP A 143 3.45 5.05 -3.29
C TRP A 143 3.03 3.58 -3.22
N GLU A 144 1.94 3.20 -3.87
CA GLU A 144 1.50 1.80 -3.87
C GLU A 144 2.48 0.87 -4.58
N ARG A 145 3.23 1.37 -5.57
CA ARG A 145 4.32 0.59 -6.19
C ARG A 145 5.41 0.25 -5.16
N GLN A 146 5.69 1.16 -4.23
CA GLN A 146 6.69 0.92 -3.19
C GLN A 146 6.21 -0.12 -2.20
N HIS A 147 4.95 -0.04 -1.77
CA HIS A 147 4.32 -1.09 -0.96
C HIS A 147 4.29 -2.45 -1.69
N GLU A 148 3.91 -2.47 -2.96
CA GLU A 148 3.89 -3.68 -3.80
C GLU A 148 5.28 -4.32 -3.83
N MET A 149 6.32 -3.54 -4.14
CA MET A 149 7.69 -4.03 -4.20
C MET A 149 8.13 -4.60 -2.85
N PHE A 150 7.78 -3.93 -1.77
CA PHE A 150 8.04 -4.37 -0.42
C PHE A 150 7.41 -5.75 -0.17
N PHE A 151 6.09 -5.91 -0.33
CA PHE A 151 5.42 -7.19 -0.06
C PHE A 151 5.86 -8.30 -1.02
N ARG A 152 6.14 -7.97 -2.29
CA ARG A 152 6.65 -8.92 -3.27
C ARG A 152 7.99 -9.51 -2.83
N GLN A 153 8.92 -8.68 -2.35
CA GLN A 153 10.22 -9.16 -1.89
C GLN A 153 10.08 -10.17 -0.73
N PHE A 154 9.19 -9.90 0.22
CA PHE A 154 8.92 -10.84 1.32
C PHE A 154 8.28 -12.13 0.83
N ARG A 155 7.27 -12.02 -0.03
CA ARG A 155 6.61 -13.17 -0.66
C ARG A 155 7.60 -14.07 -1.39
N ASP A 156 8.46 -13.48 -2.23
CA ASP A 156 9.41 -14.22 -3.04
C ASP A 156 10.45 -14.93 -2.15
N LYS A 157 10.96 -14.25 -1.11
CA LYS A 157 11.86 -14.85 -0.11
C LYS A 157 11.21 -15.97 0.68
N LEU A 158 9.94 -15.82 1.09
CA LEU A 158 9.21 -16.87 1.80
C LEU A 158 9.02 -18.08 0.89
N SER A 159 8.58 -17.85 -0.35
CA SER A 159 8.38 -18.92 -1.33
C SER A 159 9.68 -19.70 -1.58
N GLU A 160 10.80 -19.00 -1.72
CA GLU A 160 12.13 -19.62 -1.86
C GLU A 160 12.50 -20.44 -0.63
N ALA A 161 12.32 -19.90 0.57
CA ALA A 161 12.66 -20.60 1.81
C ALA A 161 11.85 -21.89 1.98
N TYR A 162 10.54 -21.87 1.69
CA TYR A 162 9.70 -23.07 1.69
C TYR A 162 10.07 -24.07 0.58
N ALA A 163 10.49 -23.59 -0.60
CA ALA A 163 10.93 -24.46 -1.69
C ALA A 163 12.23 -25.21 -1.36
N GLN A 164 13.13 -24.60 -0.57
CA GLN A 164 14.41 -25.18 -0.15
C GLN A 164 14.29 -26.10 1.08
N MET A 165 13.13 -26.17 1.74
CA MET A 165 12.93 -27.10 2.85
C MET A 165 13.08 -28.55 2.36
N PRO A 166 13.64 -29.46 3.16
CA PRO A 166 13.72 -30.87 2.79
C PRO A 166 12.31 -31.48 2.72
N TRP A 167 11.84 -31.74 1.51
CA TRP A 167 10.55 -32.41 1.24
C TRP A 167 10.71 -33.93 1.34
N GLY A 168 11.12 -34.40 2.53
CA GLY A 168 11.30 -35.81 2.92
C GLY A 168 11.26 -36.85 1.79
N GLY A 169 12.44 -37.31 1.39
CA GLY A 169 12.68 -38.57 0.68
C GLY A 169 13.79 -39.34 1.40
#